data_AF-A0A6A4Z5R2-F1
#
_entry.id   AF-A0A6A4Z5R2-F1
#
_cell.length_a   1.000
_cell.length_b   1.000
_cell.length_c   1.000
_cell.angle_alpha   90.00
_cell.angle_beta   90.00
_cell.angle_gamma   90.00
#
_symmetry.space_group_name_H-M   'P 1'
#
loop_
_entity.id
_entity.type
_entity.pdbx_description
1 polymer ?
#
loop_
_entity_poly.entity_id
_entity_poly.type
_entity_poly.pdbx_seq_one_letter_code
_entity_poly.pdbx_strand_id
1 'polypeptide(L)'
;CTSYSDSTDWNMLFGLVATEGKFILVGLPEKPISFQAFSVVPRQIQFVGSLIGSPAQLEEMLAFAVEKGVNSIVEVMPMADAATALNKVHNGQARFRIVLKNE
;
A
#
# COMPACT_ATOMS: atom_id res chain seq x y z
N CYS A 1 0.64 0.63 -0.51
CA CYS A 1 1.10 -0.73 -0.88
C CYS A 1 2.51 -0.95 -0.36
N THR A 2 2.71 -0.93 0.96
CA THR A 2 4.00 -1.29 1.55
C THR A 2 3.97 -2.79 1.75
N SER A 3 4.69 -3.53 0.90
CA SER A 3 5.03 -4.91 1.18
C SER A 3 5.78 -4.91 2.52
N TYR A 4 5.14 -5.42 3.55
CA TYR A 4 5.78 -5.66 4.83
C TYR A 4 6.37 -7.07 4.78
N SER A 5 7.66 -7.19 5.04
CA SER A 5 8.27 -8.46 5.40
C SER A 5 8.49 -8.49 6.90
N ASP A 6 8.58 -9.70 7.46
CA ASP A 6 8.96 -9.91 8.86
C ASP A 6 10.30 -9.29 9.26
N SER A 7 11.13 -8.96 8.26
CA SER A 7 12.46 -8.34 8.39
C SER A 7 12.49 -6.85 8.03
N THR A 8 11.34 -6.17 8.00
CA THR A 8 11.29 -4.74 7.62
C THR A 8 12.10 -3.88 8.61
N ASP A 9 13.15 -3.22 8.13
CA ASP A 9 13.92 -2.24 8.90
C ASP A 9 13.32 -0.83 8.78
N TRP A 10 12.57 -0.43 9.81
CA TRP A 10 11.94 0.89 9.87
C TRP A 10 12.93 2.05 9.97
N ASN A 11 14.08 1.86 10.63
CA ASN A 11 15.07 2.93 10.79
C ASN A 11 15.70 3.27 9.44
N MET A 12 15.99 2.25 8.63
CA MET A 12 16.46 2.43 7.26
C MET A 12 15.44 3.21 6.43
N LEU A 13 14.15 2.87 6.52
CA LEU A 13 13.08 3.57 5.79
C LEU A 13 12.97 5.05 6.20
N PHE A 14 13.07 5.36 7.49
CA PHE A 14 13.10 6.75 7.97
C PHE A 14 14.35 7.50 7.50
N GLY A 15 15.47 6.80 7.30
CA GLY A 15 16.67 7.36 6.67
C GLY A 15 16.41 7.95 5.27
N LEU A 16 15.45 7.41 4.52
CA LEU A 16 15.09 7.86 3.17
C LEU A 16 14.16 9.09 3.16
N VAL A 17 13.49 9.39 4.28
CA VAL A 17 12.54 10.50 4.37
C VAL A 17 13.31 11.82 4.50
N ALA A 18 12.96 12.84 3.72
CA ALA A 18 13.57 14.16 3.83
C ALA A 18 13.36 14.79 5.22
N THR A 19 14.16 15.81 5.56
CA THR A 19 13.93 16.61 6.78
C THR A 19 12.54 17.24 6.73
N GLU A 20 11.81 17.19 7.85
CA GLU A 20 10.38 17.55 7.98
C GLU A 20 9.43 16.72 7.08
N GLY A 21 9.92 15.62 6.50
CA GLY A 21 9.16 14.76 5.62
C GLY A 21 8.14 13.89 6.36
N LYS A 22 7.20 13.33 5.60
CA LYS A 22 6.14 12.46 6.11
C LYS A 22 6.34 11.03 5.64
N PHE A 23 6.31 10.09 6.59
CA PHE A 23 6.18 8.68 6.33
C PHE A 23 4.71 8.27 6.53
N ILE A 24 4.04 7.89 5.44
CA ILE A 24 2.62 7.53 5.48
C ILE A 24 2.45 6.02 5.55
N LEU A 25 1.99 5.51 6.69
CA LEU A 25 1.65 4.12 6.89
C LEU A 25 0.27 3.82 6.30
N VAL A 26 0.26 3.04 5.22
CA VAL A 26 -0.96 2.51 4.56
C VAL A 26 -1.09 0.99 4.67
N GLY A 27 -0.02 0.31 5.13
CA GLY A 27 -0.03 -1.13 5.38
C GLY A 27 -0.41 -1.45 6.82
N LEU A 28 -0.97 -2.64 7.03
CA LEU A 28 -1.32 -3.17 8.34
C LEU A 28 -0.44 -4.40 8.64
N PRO A 29 0.77 -4.20 9.18
CA PRO A 29 1.62 -5.32 9.59
C PRO A 29 1.02 -6.02 10.81
N GLU A 30 1.15 -7.35 10.86
CA GLU A 30 0.67 -8.15 11.99
C GLU A 30 1.54 -7.98 13.25
N LYS A 31 2.83 -7.68 13.07
CA LYS A 31 3.77 -7.46 14.17
C LYS A 31 3.85 -5.98 14.55
N PRO A 32 4.17 -5.66 15.82
CA PRO A 32 4.38 -4.29 16.25
C PRO A 32 5.48 -3.58 15.45
N ILE A 33 5.26 -2.32 15.12
CA ILE A 33 6.25 -1.44 14.50
C ILE A 33 7.20 -0.93 15.59
N SER A 34 8.49 -1.18 15.43
CA SER A 34 9.54 -0.75 16.37
C SER A 34 10.65 -0.01 15.63
N PHE A 35 11.05 1.14 16.15
CA PHE A 35 12.12 1.97 15.62
C PHE A 35 12.77 2.81 16.72
N GLN A 36 13.98 3.28 16.48
CA GLN A 36 14.71 4.13 17.42
C GLN A 36 14.24 5.59 17.27
N ALA A 37 13.97 6.28 18.38
CA ALA A 37 13.56 7.69 18.34
C ALA A 37 14.58 8.59 17.59
N PHE A 38 15.87 8.23 17.65
CA PHE A 38 16.93 8.93 16.94
C PHE A 38 16.77 8.90 15.41
N SER A 39 16.05 7.94 14.85
CA SER A 39 15.75 7.88 13.41
C SER A 39 14.73 8.94 12.97
N VAL A 40 13.99 9.54 13.90
CA VAL A 40 12.85 10.44 13.61
C VAL A 40 13.09 11.86 14.13
N VAL A 41 13.52 12.00 15.39
CA VAL A 41 13.58 13.29 16.11
C VAL A 41 14.52 14.32 15.44
N PRO A 42 15.78 13.99 15.07
CA PRO A 42 16.71 14.99 14.55
C PRO A 42 16.27 15.62 13.22
N ARG A 43 15.44 14.91 12.45
CA ARG A 43 14.96 15.34 11.13
C ARG A 43 13.48 15.73 11.15
N GLN A 44 12.85 15.78 12.32
CA GLN A 44 11.43 16.11 12.48
C GLN A 44 10.51 15.30 11.55
N ILE A 45 10.83 14.01 11.36
CA ILE A 45 10.03 13.13 10.50
C ILE A 45 8.66 12.90 11.13
N GLN A 46 7.61 12.97 10.33
CA GLN A 46 6.23 12.69 10.76
C GLN A 46 5.84 11.27 10.38
N PHE A 47 5.40 10.48 11.37
CA PHE A 47 4.84 9.15 11.13
C PHE A 47 3.31 9.21 11.21
N VAL A 48 2.63 8.98 10.09
CA VAL A 48 1.19 9.23 9.96
C VAL A 48 0.50 8.01 9.36
N GLY A 49 -0.61 7.58 9.97
CA GLY A 49 -1.48 6.56 9.39
C GLY A 49 -2.47 7.16 8.40
N SER A 50 -2.78 6.44 7.33
CA SER A 50 -3.86 6.79 6.41
C SER A 50 -4.68 5.55 6.08
N LEU A 51 -5.96 5.62 6.43
CA LEU A 51 -6.98 4.70 5.96
C LEU A 51 -7.71 5.34 4.77
N ILE A 52 -8.53 4.55 4.06
CA ILE A 52 -9.34 4.95 2.90
C ILE A 52 -9.88 6.40 2.97
N GLY A 53 -9.93 7.08 1.81
CA GLY A 53 -10.47 8.43 1.68
C GLY A 53 -12.00 8.50 1.80
N SER A 54 -12.54 9.71 1.98
CA SER A 54 -13.99 9.95 1.97
C SER A 54 -14.59 9.71 0.57
N PRO A 55 -15.90 9.48 0.43
CA PRO A 55 -16.54 9.30 -0.88
C PRO A 55 -16.23 10.43 -1.86
N ALA A 56 -16.26 11.69 -1.42
CA ALA A 56 -15.91 12.84 -2.25
C ALA A 56 -14.45 12.81 -2.74
N GLN A 57 -13.51 12.42 -1.86
CA GLN A 57 -12.10 12.28 -2.24
C GLN A 57 -11.89 11.11 -3.21
N LEU A 58 -12.66 10.04 -3.09
CA LEU A 58 -12.61 8.91 -4.02
C LEU A 58 -13.11 9.30 -5.41
N GLU A 59 -14.18 10.09 -5.50
CA GLU A 59 -14.67 10.64 -6.77
C GLU A 59 -13.62 11.53 -7.44
N GLU A 60 -12.99 12.43 -6.67
CA GLU A 60 -11.90 13.28 -7.15
C GLU A 60 -10.70 12.44 -7.65
N MET A 61 -10.30 11.41 -6.91
CA MET A 61 -9.22 10.51 -7.30
C MET A 61 -9.53 9.76 -8.59
N LEU A 62 -10.76 9.26 -8.75
CA LEU A 62 -11.18 8.57 -9.97
C LEU A 62 -11.24 9.53 -11.17
N ALA A 63 -11.72 10.75 -10.98
CA ALA A 63 -11.72 11.77 -12.03
C ALA A 63 -10.29 12.11 -12.48
N PHE A 64 -9.36 12.29 -11.53
CA PHE A 64 -7.94 12.51 -11.82
C PHE A 64 -7.31 11.32 -12.54
N ALA A 65 -7.63 10.08 -12.14
CA ALA A 65 -7.13 8.88 -12.78
C ALA A 65 -7.55 8.79 -14.25
N VAL A 66 -8.81 9.14 -14.56
CA VAL A 66 -9.31 9.22 -15.94
C VAL A 66 -8.58 10.32 -16.72
N GLU A 67 -8.45 11.52 -16.15
CA GLU A 67 -7.77 12.65 -16.80
C GLU A 67 -6.31 12.34 -17.16
N LYS A 68 -5.59 11.65 -16.27
CA LYS A 68 -4.17 11.32 -16.47
C LYS A 68 -3.93 9.95 -17.09
N GLY A 69 -4.98 9.19 -17.42
CA GLY A 69 -4.86 7.85 -17.98
C GLY A 69 -4.22 6.83 -17.03
N VAL A 70 -4.36 7.01 -15.72
CA VAL A 70 -3.82 6.10 -14.71
C VAL A 70 -4.71 4.86 -14.63
N ASN A 71 -4.13 3.70 -14.95
CA ASN A 71 -4.83 2.43 -14.96
C ASN A 71 -4.14 1.40 -14.05
N SER A 72 -4.96 0.52 -13.48
CA SER A 72 -4.47 -0.63 -12.70
C SER A 72 -3.93 -1.71 -13.64
N ILE A 73 -2.80 -2.31 -13.29
CA ILE A 73 -2.32 -3.53 -13.95
C ILE A 73 -3.04 -4.73 -13.32
N VAL A 74 -3.92 -5.36 -14.09
CA VAL A 74 -4.84 -6.40 -13.60
C VAL A 74 -4.70 -7.73 -14.35
N GLU A 75 -4.85 -8.83 -13.63
CA GLU A 75 -5.14 -10.16 -14.15
C GLU A 75 -6.63 -10.43 -13.95
N VAL A 76 -7.38 -10.64 -15.04
CA VAL A 76 -8.81 -10.94 -14.95
C VAL A 76 -8.99 -12.46 -14.85
N MET A 77 -9.74 -12.92 -13.85
CA MET A 77 -10.09 -14.33 -13.66
C MET A 77 -11.60 -14.49 -13.53
N PRO A 78 -12.19 -15.63 -13.94
CA PRO A 78 -13.61 -15.91 -13.69
C PRO A 78 -13.91 -15.93 -12.19
N MET A 79 -15.10 -15.46 -11.80
CA MET A 79 -15.55 -15.53 -10.39
C MET A 79 -15.57 -16.98 -9.87
N ALA A 80 -15.81 -17.97 -10.75
CA ALA A 80 -15.76 -19.39 -10.41
C ALA A 80 -14.38 -19.84 -9.87
N ASP A 81 -13.29 -19.17 -10.27
CA ASP A 81 -11.91 -19.50 -9.89
C ASP A 81 -11.41 -18.70 -8.68
N ALA A 82 -12.30 -18.16 -7.86
CA ALA A 82 -11.95 -17.30 -6.73
C ALA A 82 -10.95 -17.95 -5.75
N ALA A 83 -11.07 -19.26 -5.50
CA ALA A 83 -10.15 -19.99 -4.63
C ALA A 83 -8.72 -20.00 -5.19
N THR A 84 -8.59 -20.23 -6.50
CA THR A 84 -7.30 -20.19 -7.20
C THR A 84 -6.71 -18.78 -7.20
N ALA A 85 -7.55 -17.77 -7.43
CA ALA A 85 -7.13 -16.36 -7.36
C ALA A 85 -6.59 -15.99 -5.96
N LEU A 86 -7.26 -16.43 -4.89
CA LEU A 86 -6.80 -16.17 -3.53
C LEU A 86 -5.44 -16.82 -3.24
N ASN A 87 -5.24 -18.08 -3.65
CA ASN A 87 -3.97 -18.78 -3.51
C ASN A 87 -2.83 -18.07 -4.26
N LYS A 88 -3.09 -17.57 -5.48
CA LYS A 88 -2.11 -16.78 -6.23
C LYS A 88 -1.69 -15.51 -5.48
N VAL A 89 -2.64 -14.79 -4.90
CA VAL A 89 -2.35 -13.56 -4.12
C VAL A 89 -1.53 -13.91 -2.89
N HIS A 90 -1.92 -14.94 -2.14
CA HIS A 90 -1.21 -15.37 -0.93
C HIS A 90 0.23 -15.78 -1.21
N ASN A 91 0.47 -16.48 -2.32
CA ASN A 91 1.80 -16.93 -2.75
C ASN A 91 2.61 -15.84 -3.47
N GLY A 92 2.13 -14.59 -3.54
CA GLY A 92 2.83 -13.47 -4.20
C GLY A 92 2.97 -13.64 -5.72
N GLN A 93 2.12 -14.45 -6.35
CA GLN A 93 2.19 -14.78 -7.78
C GLN A 93 1.37 -13.80 -8.66
N ALA A 94 0.61 -12.89 -8.06
CA ALA A 94 -0.17 -11.89 -8.77
C ALA A 94 0.69 -10.68 -9.19
N ARG A 95 0.51 -10.18 -10.42
CA ARG A 95 1.18 -8.97 -10.92
C ARG A 95 0.17 -8.01 -11.55
N PHE A 96 -0.38 -7.02 -10.86
CA PHE A 96 -0.26 -6.66 -9.43
C PHE A 96 -1.58 -6.84 -8.66
N ARG A 97 -2.69 -6.98 -9.38
CA ARG A 97 -4.04 -7.16 -8.84
C ARG A 97 -4.76 -8.24 -9.64
N ILE A 98 -5.50 -9.11 -8.96
CA ILE A 98 -6.44 -10.01 -9.61
C ILE A 98 -7.84 -9.39 -9.50
N VAL A 99 -8.56 -9.33 -10.61
CA VAL A 99 -9.95 -8.86 -10.67
C VAL A 99 -10.82 -10.03 -11.09
N LEU A 100 -11.84 -10.34 -10.27
CA LEU A 100 -12.79 -11.38 -10.57
C LEU A 100 -13.91 -10.82 -11.46
N LYS A 101 -14.15 -11.48 -12.59
CA LYS A 101 -15.24 -11.14 -13.50
C LYS A 101 -16.39 -12.12 -13.29
N ASN A 102 -17.56 -11.57 -13.00
CA ASN A 102 -18.81 -12.32 -13.06
C ASN A 102 -19.27 -12.34 -14.53
N GLU A 103 -19.54 -13.52 -15.08
CA GLU A 103 -20.23 -13.67 -16.37
C GLU A 103 -21.74 -13.51 -16.21
#